data_AF-A0A1V5NAZ2-F1
#
_entry.id   AF-A0A1V5NAZ2-F1
#
_cell.length_a   1.000
_cell.length_b   1.000
_cell.length_c   1.000
_cell.angle_alpha   90.00
_cell.angle_beta   90.00
_cell.angle_gamma   90.00
#
_symmetry.space_group_name_H-M   'P 1'
#
loop_
_entity.id
_entity.type
_entity.pdbx_description
1 polymer ?
#
loop_
_entity_poly.entity_id
_entity_poly.type
_entity_poly.pdbx_seq_one_letter_code
_entity_poly.pdbx_strand_id
1 'polypeptide(L)'
;MCFKPTPEIYCGYLRGRIANYEGYHYEHVASYEAPAVIGGDTIALDGLFLAKPDYIESKGVGATMFLQFHATEVNLVIESPEQSAEVEVTLNGSALPDNYRGTDLADIATVNVHEPAMYNLVKSDEPVQGIMAVRAKRGSFRAYAFTFSGCAPTKPRNATDELS
;
A
#
# COMPACT_ATOMS: atom_id res chain seq x y z
N MET A 1 -21.30 4.54 -5.81
CA MET A 1 -21.38 3.11 -6.21
C MET A 1 -20.59 2.31 -5.19
N CYS A 2 -21.03 1.09 -4.84
CA CYS A 2 -20.32 0.23 -3.89
C CYS A 2 -20.08 -1.17 -4.49
N PHE A 3 -18.91 -1.75 -4.22
CA PHE A 3 -18.54 -3.12 -4.56
C PHE A 3 -17.75 -3.75 -3.40
N LYS A 4 -17.46 -5.05 -3.48
CA LYS A 4 -16.60 -5.74 -2.50
C LYS A 4 -15.12 -5.43 -2.81
N PRO A 5 -14.41 -4.65 -1.98
CA PRO A 5 -13.00 -4.39 -2.21
C PRO A 5 -12.14 -5.60 -1.80
N THR A 6 -10.83 -5.52 -2.08
CA THR A 6 -9.82 -6.38 -1.44
C THR A 6 -10.05 -6.41 0.09
N PRO A 7 -9.99 -7.57 0.75
CA PRO A 7 -10.08 -7.65 2.21
C PRO A 7 -8.87 -7.00 2.88
N GLU A 8 -8.96 -6.71 4.17
CA GLU A 8 -7.81 -6.24 4.94
C GLU A 8 -6.64 -7.23 4.86
N ILE A 9 -5.43 -6.70 4.67
CA ILE A 9 -4.21 -7.50 4.53
C ILE A 9 -3.24 -7.10 5.63
N TYR A 10 -2.87 -8.05 6.48
CA TYR A 10 -1.84 -7.88 7.50
C TYR A 10 -0.46 -8.16 6.91
N CYS A 11 0.53 -7.37 7.32
CA CYS A 11 1.89 -7.48 6.81
C CYS A 11 2.77 -8.40 7.68
N GLY A 12 2.57 -8.40 9.00
CA GLY A 12 3.32 -9.25 9.92
C GLY A 12 2.96 -10.74 9.83
N TYR A 13 3.89 -11.61 10.20
CA TYR A 13 3.78 -13.05 9.92
C TYR A 13 2.73 -13.78 10.77
N LEU A 14 2.19 -13.18 11.83
CA LEU A 14 1.19 -13.81 12.68
C LEU A 14 -0.18 -13.93 11.98
N ARG A 15 -0.49 -12.96 11.11
CA ARG A 15 -1.78 -12.85 10.41
C ARG A 15 -1.63 -12.67 8.90
N GLY A 16 -0.46 -12.23 8.46
CA GLY A 16 -0.13 -11.92 7.08
C GLY A 16 0.28 -13.12 6.28
N ARG A 17 0.32 -12.91 4.96
CA ARG A 17 0.76 -13.89 3.97
C ARG A 17 1.60 -13.16 2.93
N ILE A 18 2.71 -13.77 2.51
CA ILE A 18 3.52 -13.25 1.41
C ILE A 18 3.51 -14.20 0.21
N ALA A 19 3.65 -13.62 -0.98
CA ALA A 19 3.76 -14.35 -2.24
C ALA A 19 5.18 -14.88 -2.50
N ASN A 20 6.19 -14.36 -1.80
CA ASN A 20 7.57 -14.83 -1.87
C ASN A 20 7.65 -16.35 -1.65
N TYR A 21 8.39 -17.06 -2.52
CA TYR A 21 8.43 -18.53 -2.52
C TYR A 21 9.03 -19.12 -1.24
N GLU A 22 9.97 -18.41 -0.64
CA GLU A 22 10.64 -18.72 0.60
C GLU A 22 9.77 -18.51 1.85
N GLY A 23 8.66 -17.77 1.71
CA GLY A 23 7.84 -17.36 2.84
C GLY A 23 8.56 -16.42 3.81
N TYR A 24 7.97 -16.16 4.97
CA TYR A 24 8.59 -15.26 5.95
C TYR A 24 9.87 -15.86 6.55
N HIS A 25 10.92 -15.05 6.56
CA HIS A 25 12.09 -15.26 7.40
C HIS A 25 11.84 -14.65 8.79
N TYR A 26 11.35 -15.48 9.72
CA TYR A 26 10.90 -15.04 11.05
C TYR A 26 12.03 -14.43 11.89
N GLU A 27 11.81 -13.24 12.45
CA GLU A 27 12.67 -12.62 13.48
C GLU A 27 14.11 -12.30 13.04
N HIS A 28 14.42 -12.35 11.74
CA HIS A 28 15.73 -11.98 11.21
C HIS A 28 15.61 -11.14 9.94
N VAL A 29 16.65 -10.36 9.67
CA VAL A 29 16.79 -9.63 8.40
C VAL A 29 17.14 -10.64 7.31
N ALA A 30 16.37 -10.65 6.23
CA ALA A 30 16.60 -11.48 5.06
C ALA A 30 16.45 -10.67 3.77
N SER A 31 17.08 -11.15 2.70
CA SER A 31 16.85 -10.65 1.35
C SER A 31 15.72 -11.43 0.71
N TYR A 32 14.75 -10.70 0.19
CA TYR A 32 13.59 -11.23 -0.51
C TYR A 32 13.67 -10.85 -1.99
N GLU A 33 13.14 -11.70 -2.85
CA GLU A 33 12.96 -11.42 -4.27
C GLU A 33 11.48 -11.54 -4.61
N ALA A 34 10.87 -10.45 -5.09
CA ALA A 34 9.45 -10.47 -5.41
C ALA A 34 9.17 -11.41 -6.59
N PRO A 35 8.17 -12.32 -6.49
CA PRO A 35 7.81 -13.18 -7.60
C PRO A 35 7.17 -12.38 -8.74
N ALA A 36 7.22 -12.93 -9.95
CA ALA A 36 6.57 -12.34 -11.12
C ALA A 36 5.04 -12.24 -11.00
N VAL A 37 4.43 -13.07 -10.15
CA VAL A 37 2.98 -13.09 -9.90
C VAL A 37 2.74 -12.88 -8.41
N ILE A 38 1.97 -11.84 -8.09
CA ILE A 38 1.55 -11.53 -6.72
C ILE A 38 0.09 -11.99 -6.61
N GLY A 39 -0.19 -12.90 -5.69
CA GLY A 39 -1.55 -13.38 -5.47
C GLY A 39 -2.42 -12.34 -4.75
N GLY A 40 -3.73 -12.43 -4.94
CA GLY A 40 -4.67 -11.69 -4.09
C GLY A 40 -4.48 -12.04 -2.61
N ASP A 41 -4.78 -11.09 -1.73
CA ASP A 41 -4.71 -11.23 -0.27
C ASP A 41 -3.30 -11.55 0.28
N THR A 42 -2.26 -11.22 -0.48
CA THR A 42 -0.85 -11.35 -0.10
C THR A 42 -0.07 -10.08 -0.42
N ILE A 43 1.03 -9.87 0.28
CA ILE A 43 2.07 -8.91 -0.12
C ILE A 43 3.24 -9.65 -0.76
N ALA A 44 4.08 -8.94 -1.51
CA ALA A 44 5.39 -9.44 -1.91
C ALA A 44 6.48 -8.48 -1.45
N LEU A 45 7.65 -9.01 -1.12
CA LEU A 45 8.80 -8.25 -0.64
C LEU A 45 9.94 -8.35 -1.66
N ASP A 46 10.62 -7.25 -1.90
CA ASP A 46 11.83 -7.16 -2.72
C ASP A 46 12.90 -6.32 -2.02
N GLY A 47 14.06 -6.90 -1.80
CA GLY A 47 15.15 -6.32 -1.00
C GLY A 47 15.19 -6.82 0.44
N LEU A 48 15.82 -6.04 1.32
CA LEU A 48 16.06 -6.47 2.70
C LEU A 48 14.88 -6.11 3.61
N PHE A 49 14.34 -7.10 4.32
CA PHE A 49 13.27 -6.92 5.30
C PHE A 49 13.50 -7.74 6.56
N LEU A 50 12.97 -7.24 7.68
CA LEU A 50 12.79 -7.98 8.92
C LEU A 50 11.30 -8.27 9.10
N ALA A 51 10.93 -9.55 9.19
CA ALA A 51 9.56 -9.95 9.48
C ALA A 51 9.33 -10.12 10.98
N LYS A 52 8.29 -9.47 11.51
CA LYS A 52 7.85 -9.49 12.91
C LYS A 52 6.39 -9.99 12.98
N PRO A 53 5.88 -10.36 14.18
CA PRO A 53 4.54 -10.92 14.29
C PRO A 53 3.48 -9.99 13.67
N ASP A 54 3.60 -8.69 13.94
CA ASP A 54 2.57 -7.70 13.58
C ASP A 54 2.94 -6.82 12.39
N TYR A 55 4.21 -6.76 12.00
CA TYR A 55 4.69 -5.89 10.92
C TYR A 55 5.83 -6.50 10.10
N ILE A 56 6.09 -5.90 8.95
CA ILE A 56 7.35 -6.05 8.21
C ILE A 56 8.09 -4.72 8.25
N GLU A 57 9.40 -4.79 8.48
CA GLU A 57 10.28 -3.63 8.54
C GLU A 57 11.23 -3.65 7.35
N SER A 58 11.20 -2.60 6.53
CA SER A 58 12.18 -2.41 5.47
C SER A 58 13.56 -2.19 6.06
N LYS A 59 14.60 -2.75 5.48
CA LYS A 59 15.99 -2.53 5.90
C LYS A 59 16.78 -1.90 4.76
N GLY A 60 16.78 -0.57 4.73
CA GLY A 60 17.57 0.22 3.78
C GLY A 60 16.78 0.72 2.58
N VAL A 61 17.41 1.65 1.86
CA VAL A 61 16.82 2.33 0.70
C VAL A 61 16.59 1.34 -0.44
N GLY A 62 15.42 1.44 -1.06
CA GLY A 62 15.03 0.61 -2.20
C GLY A 62 14.26 -0.66 -1.84
N ALA A 63 14.22 -1.05 -0.56
CA ALA A 63 13.34 -2.12 -0.09
C ALA A 63 11.88 -1.79 -0.45
N THR A 64 11.23 -2.71 -1.15
CA THR A 64 9.91 -2.49 -1.75
C THR A 64 8.94 -3.57 -1.34
N MET A 65 7.76 -3.15 -0.86
CA MET A 65 6.62 -4.02 -0.62
C MET A 65 5.60 -3.82 -1.74
N PHE A 66 5.13 -4.92 -2.33
CA PHE A 66 4.13 -4.91 -3.39
C PHE A 66 2.82 -5.54 -2.93
N LEU A 67 1.72 -5.11 -3.55
CA LEU A 67 0.38 -5.58 -3.25
C LEU A 67 -0.49 -5.50 -4.51
N GLN A 68 -1.18 -6.59 -4.86
CA GLN A 68 -2.28 -6.53 -5.83
C GLN A 68 -3.59 -6.22 -5.10
N PHE A 69 -4.34 -5.21 -5.57
CA PHE A 69 -5.59 -4.80 -4.94
C PHE A 69 -6.68 -4.40 -5.95
N HIS A 70 -7.91 -4.25 -5.44
CA HIS A 70 -9.07 -3.67 -6.09
C HIS A 70 -9.92 -2.90 -5.06
N ALA A 71 -9.96 -1.56 -5.16
CA ALA A 71 -10.59 -0.67 -4.17
C ALA A 71 -10.84 0.75 -4.72
N THR A 72 -11.66 1.55 -4.04
CA THR A 72 -11.76 3.01 -4.24
C THR A 72 -10.82 3.78 -3.30
N GLU A 73 -10.50 3.20 -2.15
CA GLU A 73 -9.54 3.76 -1.21
C GLU A 73 -8.57 2.68 -0.74
N VAL A 74 -7.29 3.05 -0.61
CA VAL A 74 -6.24 2.20 -0.03
C VAL A 74 -5.59 2.98 1.09
N ASN A 75 -5.59 2.42 2.29
CA ASN A 75 -4.87 2.97 3.42
C ASN A 75 -3.82 1.98 3.91
N LEU A 76 -2.73 2.50 4.46
CA LEU A 76 -1.66 1.71 5.05
C LEU A 76 -1.40 2.19 6.48
N VAL A 77 -1.46 1.27 7.44
CA VAL A 77 -0.95 1.50 8.80
C VAL A 77 0.57 1.33 8.76
N ILE A 78 1.29 2.44 8.94
CA ILE A 78 2.73 2.53 8.77
C ILE A 78 3.34 3.41 9.86
N GLU A 79 4.56 3.06 10.27
CA GLU A 79 5.40 3.90 11.11
C GLU A 79 6.83 3.95 10.56
N SER A 80 7.57 4.95 11.00
CA SER A 80 9.03 4.96 10.90
C SER A 80 9.59 4.47 12.24
N PRO A 81 10.50 3.46 12.25
CA PRO A 81 11.26 3.11 13.45
C PRO A 81 12.30 4.18 13.82
N GLU A 82 12.59 5.10 12.90
CA GLU A 82 13.44 6.27 13.05
C GLU A 82 12.56 7.53 13.22
N GLN A 83 13.16 8.73 13.29
CA GLN A 83 12.41 9.97 13.42
C GLN A 83 11.49 10.29 12.22
N SER A 84 11.87 9.85 11.01
CA SER A 84 11.03 9.95 9.82
C SER A 84 11.45 8.98 8.73
N ALA A 85 10.52 8.67 7.84
CA ALA A 85 10.77 7.95 6.61
C ALA A 85 10.07 8.62 5.42
N GLU A 86 10.67 8.51 4.25
CA GLU A 86 10.10 8.94 2.98
C GLU A 86 9.84 7.69 2.15
N VAL A 87 8.60 7.49 1.73
CA VAL A 87 8.15 6.28 1.03
C VAL A 87 7.55 6.67 -0.31
N GLU A 88 8.00 6.04 -1.38
CA GLU A 88 7.44 6.22 -2.72
C GLU A 88 6.35 5.18 -2.98
N VAL A 89 5.23 5.64 -3.51
CA VAL A 89 4.05 4.84 -3.85
C VAL A 89 3.82 4.94 -5.35
N THR A 90 3.75 3.78 -6.00
CA THR A 90 3.46 3.69 -7.44
C THR A 90 2.34 2.69 -7.69
N LEU A 91 1.66 2.83 -8.83
CA LEU A 91 0.65 1.91 -9.34
C LEU A 91 1.10 1.40 -10.70
N ASN A 92 1.22 0.07 -10.82
CA ASN A 92 1.70 -0.62 -12.03
C ASN A 92 3.05 -0.05 -12.54
N GLY A 93 3.95 0.31 -11.61
CA GLY A 93 5.28 0.84 -11.90
C GLY A 93 5.32 2.32 -12.33
N SER A 94 4.19 3.02 -12.30
CA SER A 94 4.10 4.45 -12.61
C SER A 94 3.57 5.25 -11.41
N ALA A 95 3.80 6.56 -11.39
CA ALA A 95 3.16 7.44 -10.41
C ALA A 95 1.63 7.33 -10.47
N LEU A 96 0.96 7.59 -9.35
CA LEU A 96 -0.51 7.60 -9.33
C LEU A 96 -1.04 8.77 -10.17
N PRO A 97 -2.07 8.55 -11.02
CA PRO A 97 -2.84 9.64 -11.61
C PRO A 97 -3.37 10.59 -10.53
N ASP A 98 -3.44 11.89 -10.83
CA ASP A 98 -3.84 12.90 -9.84
C ASP A 98 -5.21 12.62 -9.21
N ASN A 99 -6.15 12.06 -9.97
CA ASN A 99 -7.49 11.70 -9.49
C ASN A 99 -7.54 10.45 -8.60
N TYR A 100 -6.43 9.74 -8.42
CA TYR A 100 -6.32 8.57 -7.52
C TYR A 100 -5.47 8.85 -6.29
N ARG A 101 -4.83 10.02 -6.20
CA ARG A 101 -3.90 10.33 -5.10
C ARG A 101 -4.65 10.42 -3.78
N GLY A 102 -4.20 9.63 -2.80
CA GLY A 102 -4.68 9.72 -1.45
C GLY A 102 -4.28 11.04 -0.77
N THR A 103 -4.96 11.35 0.33
CA THR A 103 -4.81 12.64 1.04
C THR A 103 -3.45 12.84 1.69
N ASP A 104 -2.70 11.76 1.93
CA ASP A 104 -1.40 11.82 2.62
C ASP A 104 -0.20 11.77 1.67
N LEU A 105 -0.42 11.84 0.35
CA LEU A 105 0.66 12.00 -0.62
C LEU A 105 1.16 13.45 -0.64
N ALA A 106 2.39 13.67 -0.16
CA ALA A 106 3.02 14.99 -0.08
C ALA A 106 3.34 15.56 -1.48
N ASP A 107 3.68 14.71 -2.44
CA ASP A 107 3.89 15.05 -3.85
C ASP A 107 3.27 13.98 -4.78
N ILE A 108 3.69 13.94 -6.05
CA ILE A 108 3.20 13.03 -7.09
C ILE A 108 3.22 11.55 -6.64
N ALA A 109 4.18 11.15 -5.79
CA ALA A 109 4.35 9.75 -5.42
C ALA A 109 4.84 9.51 -3.98
N THR A 110 5.18 10.53 -3.20
CA THR A 110 5.80 10.32 -1.88
C THR A 110 4.83 10.53 -0.72
N VAL A 111 5.05 9.74 0.33
CA VAL A 111 4.44 9.86 1.66
C VAL A 111 5.55 10.08 2.68
N ASN A 112 5.40 11.10 3.51
CA ASN A 112 6.30 11.37 4.62
C ASN A 112 5.72 10.78 5.91
N VAL A 113 6.38 9.73 6.42
CA VAL A 113 5.97 9.03 7.64
C VAL A 113 6.67 9.67 8.82
N HIS A 114 5.90 10.36 9.66
CA HIS A 114 6.40 11.11 10.83
C HIS A 114 5.89 10.56 12.15
N GLU A 115 4.74 9.88 12.13
CA GLU A 115 4.16 9.26 13.30
C GLU A 115 3.51 7.91 12.93
N PRO A 116 3.36 6.98 13.89
CA PRO A 116 2.61 5.76 13.67
C PRO A 116 1.12 6.08 13.43
N ALA A 117 0.66 5.90 12.20
CA ALA A 117 -0.73 6.23 11.83
C ALA A 117 -1.20 5.44 10.60
N MET A 118 -2.47 5.64 10.25
CA MET A 118 -3.04 5.18 8.99
C MET A 118 -2.90 6.29 7.94
N TYR A 119 -2.18 6.00 6.87
CA TYR A 119 -1.95 6.91 5.76
C TYR A 119 -2.82 6.51 4.55
N ASN A 120 -3.55 7.46 3.99
CA ASN A 120 -4.36 7.30 2.80
C ASN A 120 -3.50 7.43 1.54
N LEU A 121 -3.28 6.32 0.85
CA LEU A 121 -2.41 6.22 -0.32
C LEU A 121 -3.17 6.40 -1.64
N VAL A 122 -4.40 5.88 -1.68
CA VAL A 122 -5.31 5.98 -2.83
C VAL A 122 -6.65 6.50 -2.35
N LYS A 123 -7.22 7.43 -3.11
CA LYS A 123 -8.61 7.86 -2.98
C LYS A 123 -9.17 8.20 -4.36
N SER A 124 -10.24 7.52 -4.74
CA SER A 124 -10.81 7.60 -6.09
C SER A 124 -12.33 7.48 -6.06
N ASP A 125 -13.01 8.18 -6.98
CA ASP A 125 -14.45 8.05 -7.21
C ASP A 125 -14.80 6.81 -8.07
N GLU A 126 -13.79 6.16 -8.64
CA GLU A 126 -13.92 4.96 -9.48
C GLU A 126 -13.10 3.79 -8.91
N PRO A 127 -13.49 2.53 -9.19
CA PRO A 127 -12.70 1.38 -8.79
C PRO A 127 -11.29 1.41 -9.39
N VAL A 128 -10.28 1.34 -8.54
CA VAL A 128 -8.87 1.24 -8.92
C VAL A 128 -8.41 -0.20 -8.67
N GLN A 129 -7.70 -0.77 -9.63
CA GLN A 129 -7.07 -2.08 -9.50
C GLN A 129 -5.67 -2.09 -10.09
N GLY A 130 -4.79 -2.91 -9.53
CA GLY A 130 -3.44 -3.07 -10.03
C GLY A 130 -2.47 -3.50 -8.94
N ILE A 131 -1.18 -3.38 -9.25
CA ILE A 131 -0.09 -3.65 -8.33
C ILE A 131 0.41 -2.31 -7.77
N MET A 132 0.19 -2.10 -6.48
CA MET A 132 0.83 -1.01 -5.75
C MET A 132 2.24 -1.44 -5.34
N ALA A 133 3.20 -0.53 -5.45
CA ALA A 133 4.51 -0.67 -4.82
C ALA A 133 4.71 0.44 -3.79
N VAL A 134 5.21 0.06 -2.62
CA VAL A 134 5.55 0.92 -1.48
C VAL A 134 7.04 0.76 -1.22
N ARG A 135 7.84 1.76 -1.58
CA ARG A 135 9.31 1.69 -1.62
C ARG A 135 9.95 2.66 -0.64
N ALA A 136 10.88 2.18 0.17
CA ALA A 136 11.68 3.04 1.03
C ALA A 136 12.60 3.94 0.19
N LYS A 137 12.40 5.26 0.22
CA LYS A 137 13.27 6.26 -0.42
C LYS A 137 14.31 6.79 0.54
N ARG A 138 13.91 7.02 1.79
CA ARG A 138 14.76 7.50 2.89
C ARG A 138 14.29 6.92 4.21
N GLY A 139 15.24 6.57 5.07
CA GLY A 139 14.93 5.88 6.32
C GLY A 139 14.35 4.49 6.06
N SER A 140 13.73 3.94 7.09
CA SER A 140 13.05 2.65 7.05
C SER A 140 11.58 2.82 7.41
N PHE A 141 10.70 1.95 6.95
CA PHE A 141 9.32 1.89 7.40
C PHE A 141 9.01 0.53 8.04
N ARG A 142 8.01 0.53 8.92
CA ARG A 142 7.32 -0.66 9.40
C ARG A 142 5.87 -0.60 8.94
N ALA A 143 5.46 -1.57 8.15
CA ALA A 143 4.10 -1.70 7.64
C ALA A 143 3.35 -2.78 8.41
N TYR A 144 2.13 -2.46 8.87
CA TYR A 144 1.33 -3.31 9.73
C TYR A 144 0.15 -3.95 8.98
N ALA A 145 -0.66 -3.13 8.31
CA ALA A 145 -1.83 -3.59 7.59
C ALA A 145 -2.28 -2.62 6.50
N PHE A 146 -2.82 -3.16 5.42
CA PHE A 146 -3.58 -2.42 4.41
C PHE A 146 -5.07 -2.57 4.65
N THR A 147 -5.81 -1.47 4.54
CA THR A 147 -7.28 -1.44 4.57
C THR A 147 -7.83 -0.83 3.28
N PHE A 148 -9.05 -1.24 2.92
CA PHE A 148 -9.64 -0.90 1.63
C PHE A 148 -11.11 -0.50 1.77
N SER A 149 -11.52 0.51 0.99
CA SER A 149 -12.94 0.82 0.76
C SER A 149 -13.33 0.45 -0.66
N GLY A 150 -14.56 -0.02 -0.84
CA GLY A 150 -15.14 -0.30 -2.16
C GLY A 150 -16.31 0.63 -2.50
N CYS A 151 -16.51 1.69 -1.73
CA CYS A 151 -17.57 2.66 -1.94
C CYS A 151 -16.98 4.00 -2.36
N ALA A 152 -17.50 4.53 -3.47
CA ALA A 152 -17.29 5.91 -3.88
C ALA A 152 -18.56 6.73 -3.65
N PRO A 153 -18.44 7.98 -3.18
CA PRO A 153 -19.58 8.88 -3.05
C PRO A 153 -20.26 9.03 -4.42
N THR A 154 -21.59 8.97 -4.44
CA THR A 154 -22.33 9.29 -5.67
C THR A 154 -22.19 10.77 -5.95
N LYS A 155 -21.57 11.14 -7.06
CA LYS A 155 -21.57 12.53 -7.53
C LYS A 155 -23.03 12.99 -7.65
N PRO A 156 -23.44 14.11 -7.03
CA PRO A 156 -24.80 14.61 -7.19
C PRO A 156 -25.05 14.87 -8.67
N ARG A 157 -26.20 14.41 -9.17
CA ARG A 157 -26.65 14.69 -10.54
C ARG A 157 -26.90 16.19 -10.62
N ASN A 158 -26.13 16.92 -11.42
CA ASN A 158 -26.42 18.33 -11.67
C ASN A 158 -27.79 18.43 -12.36
N ALA A 159 -28.65 19.33 -11.87
CA ALA A 159 -30.01 19.54 -12.36
C ALA A 159 -30.08 20.24 -13.73
N THR A 160 -29.14 19.95 -14.64
CA THR A 160 -29.06 20.61 -15.96
C THR A 160 -29.15 19.62 -17.14
N ASP A 161 -29.22 18.31 -16.88
CA ASP A 161 -29.36 17.27 -17.92
C ASP A 161 -30.82 16.89 -18.25
N GLU A 162 -31.81 17.73 -17.90
CA GLU A 162 -33.24 17.51 -18.29
C GLU A 162 -33.78 18.48 -19.36
N LEU A 163 -32.90 19.24 -20.03
CA LEU A 163 -33.31 20.05 -21.19
C LEU A 163 -32.30 19.84 -22.34
N SER A 164 -32.42 18.71 -23.03
CA SER A 164 -31.89 18.48 -24.38
C SER A 164 -32.84 17.58 -25.15
#